data_AF-A0A3B9CUQ7-F1
#
_entry.id   AF-A0A3B9CUQ7-F1
#
_cell.length_a   1.000
_cell.length_b   1.000
_cell.length_c   1.000
_cell.angle_alpha   90.00
_cell.angle_beta   90.00
_cell.angle_gamma   90.00
#
_symmetry.space_group_name_H-M   'P 1'
#
loop_
_entity.id
_entity.type
_entity.pdbx_description
1 polymer ?
#
loop_
_entity_poly.entity_id
_entity_poly.type
_entity_poly.pdbx_seq_one_letter_code
_entity_poly.pdbx_strand_id
1 'polypeptide(L)'
;MRRICFAFVCCLSASLTAQDTAPGLVGRIADDQSKAVDLVSAPHFSLRAGQSIHPLVGPDFGATWSGKLKIERSGKYRFSGTNEISVDEKPATDWIQLAAGEHTINVSVEREAGDMDLQLRWESEYFASEPVPTAVLSHDASDYGDSRYSRFEEGRLLFAELGCANCHAAQNWNLNSRRGPDLSSVSSRVQPGWLDRWIAAPRDYRPAAVMPVCLDSAQDRADVAAWLKSIDRNKPSGVPKSDAAQVEEGKQLFGTVGCARCHDKQNNLDHIGAKYTSADALTEFIVNPHGRDPNGRMPELFSKDERHKAAAVAAWLLTQGEAKPFSQAFGDAERGRRLFTKNGCASCHTTAASGIDRQS
;
A
#
# COMPACT_ATOMS: atom_id res chain seq x y z
N MET A 1 -72.20 -45.50 0.00
CA MET A 1 -70.72 -45.43 0.03
C MET A 1 -70.30 -44.02 -0.35
N ARG A 2 -69.85 -43.21 0.61
CA ARG A 2 -69.43 -41.80 0.40
C ARG A 2 -67.98 -41.75 -0.10
N ARG A 3 -67.74 -41.05 -1.21
CA ARG A 3 -66.39 -40.75 -1.73
C ARG A 3 -65.87 -39.50 -1.01
N ILE A 4 -64.68 -39.60 -0.41
CA ILE A 4 -63.95 -38.49 0.20
C ILE A 4 -62.88 -38.04 -0.80
N CYS A 5 -62.98 -36.81 -1.30
CA CYS A 5 -61.93 -36.16 -2.08
C CYS A 5 -60.88 -35.58 -1.11
N PHE A 6 -59.62 -36.00 -1.25
CA PHE A 6 -58.48 -35.33 -0.63
C PHE A 6 -57.93 -34.29 -1.60
N ALA A 7 -58.05 -33.01 -1.26
CA ALA A 7 -57.34 -31.93 -1.94
C ALA A 7 -55.92 -31.86 -1.36
N PHE A 8 -54.92 -32.13 -2.20
CA PHE A 8 -53.51 -31.95 -1.88
C PHE A 8 -53.17 -30.46 -2.01
N VAL A 9 -52.99 -29.77 -0.89
CA VAL A 9 -52.46 -28.40 -0.87
C VAL A 9 -50.95 -28.52 -1.00
N CYS A 10 -50.42 -28.14 -2.16
CA CYS A 10 -48.99 -28.05 -2.41
C CYS A 10 -48.47 -26.74 -1.81
N CYS A 11 -47.88 -26.80 -0.61
CA CYS A 11 -47.12 -25.69 -0.06
C CYS A 11 -45.79 -25.55 -0.81
N LEU A 12 -45.72 -24.65 -1.79
CA LEU A 12 -44.43 -24.17 -2.31
C LEU A 12 -43.72 -23.42 -1.18
N SER A 13 -42.71 -24.06 -0.61
CA SER A 13 -41.76 -23.40 0.28
C SER A 13 -40.77 -22.64 -0.60
N ALA A 14 -40.94 -21.33 -0.73
CA ALA A 14 -39.89 -20.49 -1.31
C ALA A 14 -38.72 -20.46 -0.32
N SER A 15 -37.68 -21.25 -0.58
CA SER A 15 -36.41 -21.12 0.12
C SER A 15 -35.79 -19.78 -0.28
N LEU A 16 -35.84 -18.79 0.62
CA LEU A 16 -34.97 -17.61 0.54
C LEU A 16 -33.54 -18.13 0.69
N THR A 17 -32.80 -18.21 -0.42
CA THR A 17 -31.35 -18.29 -0.35
C THR A 17 -30.86 -16.98 0.22
N ALA A 18 -30.24 -17.02 1.41
CA ALA A 18 -29.50 -15.87 1.92
C ALA A 18 -28.48 -15.46 0.85
N GLN A 19 -28.58 -14.23 0.37
CA GLN A 19 -27.64 -13.68 -0.60
C GLN A 19 -26.30 -13.49 0.12
N ASP A 20 -25.25 -14.13 -0.38
CA ASP A 20 -23.91 -13.97 0.19
C ASP A 20 -23.47 -12.51 0.03
N THR A 21 -23.26 -11.82 1.15
CA THR A 21 -22.75 -10.45 1.18
C THR A 21 -21.25 -10.46 1.47
N ALA A 22 -20.54 -9.48 0.91
CA ALA A 22 -19.11 -9.26 1.13
C ALA A 22 -18.86 -7.83 1.67
N PRO A 23 -17.78 -7.59 2.45
CA PRO A 23 -17.51 -6.27 3.03
C PRO A 23 -17.30 -5.16 1.99
N GLY A 24 -17.68 -3.93 2.34
CA GLY A 24 -17.45 -2.72 1.53
C GLY A 24 -18.56 -2.40 0.53
N LEU A 25 -18.43 -1.27 -0.16
CA LEU A 25 -19.37 -0.74 -1.15
C LEU A 25 -18.78 -0.78 -2.56
N VAL A 26 -19.63 -0.97 -3.55
CA VAL A 26 -19.25 -0.94 -4.96
C VAL A 26 -19.35 0.48 -5.48
N GLY A 27 -18.21 1.07 -5.82
CA GLY A 27 -18.11 2.37 -6.46
C GLY A 27 -18.25 2.27 -7.97
N ARG A 28 -19.08 3.11 -8.57
CA ARG A 28 -19.17 3.32 -10.02
C ARG A 28 -18.77 4.75 -10.29
N ILE A 29 -17.69 4.93 -11.03
CA ILE A 29 -17.02 6.21 -11.21
C ILE A 29 -16.96 6.48 -12.72
N ALA A 30 -17.25 7.70 -13.14
CA ALA A 30 -17.21 8.06 -14.55
C ALA A 30 -16.80 9.52 -14.75
N ASP A 31 -16.15 9.79 -15.87
CA ASP A 31 -16.01 11.11 -16.46
C ASP A 31 -16.65 11.10 -17.87
N ASP A 32 -16.42 12.14 -18.66
CA ASP A 32 -16.95 12.26 -20.03
C ASP A 32 -16.45 11.17 -21.00
N GLN A 33 -15.32 10.52 -20.71
CA GLN A 33 -14.60 9.63 -21.62
C GLN A 33 -14.53 8.18 -21.14
N SER A 34 -14.60 7.96 -19.82
CA SER A 34 -14.14 6.74 -19.15
C SER A 34 -15.07 6.35 -18.01
N LYS A 35 -15.09 5.05 -17.71
CA LYS A 35 -15.83 4.47 -16.60
C LYS A 35 -14.97 3.49 -15.84
N ALA A 36 -15.11 3.48 -14.54
CA ALA A 36 -14.44 2.56 -13.63
C ALA A 36 -15.44 2.00 -12.62
N VAL A 37 -15.11 0.81 -12.12
CA VAL A 37 -15.82 0.16 -11.01
C VAL A 37 -14.78 -0.21 -9.98
N ASP A 38 -14.99 0.19 -8.74
CA ASP A 38 -14.07 -0.04 -7.64
C ASP A 38 -14.78 -0.64 -6.42
N LEU A 39 -14.03 -1.29 -5.54
CA LEU A 39 -14.53 -1.83 -4.27
C LEU A 39 -13.80 -1.15 -3.12
N VAL A 40 -14.56 -0.43 -2.28
CA VAL A 40 -14.01 0.33 -1.16
C VAL A 40 -14.63 -0.11 0.15
N SER A 41 -13.85 -0.16 1.24
CA SER A 41 -14.39 -0.45 2.57
C SER A 41 -15.35 0.64 3.07
N ALA A 42 -15.11 1.89 2.65
CA ALA A 42 -15.98 3.05 2.79
C ALA A 42 -15.50 4.13 1.80
N PRO A 43 -16.38 5.03 1.31
CA PRO A 43 -16.00 6.07 0.36
C PRO A 43 -15.33 7.24 1.12
N HIS A 44 -14.13 7.02 1.64
CA HIS A 44 -13.36 8.03 2.38
C HIS A 44 -12.13 8.44 1.57
N PHE A 45 -12.05 9.72 1.19
CA PHE A 45 -10.92 10.25 0.44
C PHE A 45 -10.70 11.74 0.68
N SER A 46 -9.47 12.17 0.37
CA SER A 46 -9.07 13.57 0.30
C SER A 46 -8.28 13.75 -1.00
N LEU A 47 -8.80 14.55 -1.91
CA LEU A 47 -8.22 14.79 -3.22
C LEU A 47 -7.91 16.29 -3.37
N ARG A 48 -6.69 16.57 -3.81
CA ARG A 48 -6.28 17.92 -4.20
C ARG A 48 -6.64 18.20 -5.66
N ALA A 49 -6.66 19.48 -6.03
CA ALA A 49 -6.81 19.90 -7.42
C ALA A 49 -5.90 19.09 -8.37
N GLY A 50 -6.50 18.55 -9.44
CA GLY A 50 -5.79 17.73 -10.44
C GLY A 50 -5.57 16.25 -10.08
N GLN A 51 -5.86 15.82 -8.84
CA GLN A 51 -5.83 14.40 -8.47
C GLN A 51 -7.13 13.71 -8.89
N SER A 52 -7.09 12.41 -9.15
CA SER A 52 -8.27 11.58 -9.42
C SER A 52 -8.43 10.50 -8.35
N ILE A 53 -9.68 10.06 -8.14
CA ILE A 53 -10.00 8.93 -7.27
C ILE A 53 -9.65 7.58 -7.92
N HIS A 54 -9.60 7.53 -9.26
CA HIS A 54 -9.33 6.29 -10.00
C HIS A 54 -8.43 6.57 -11.22
N PRO A 55 -7.39 5.75 -11.49
CA PRO A 55 -6.42 6.04 -12.57
C PRO A 55 -7.00 6.16 -13.98
N LEU A 56 -8.12 5.49 -14.25
CA LEU A 56 -8.80 5.53 -15.56
C LEU A 56 -9.74 6.72 -15.75
N VAL A 57 -9.99 7.50 -14.69
CA VAL A 57 -10.94 8.61 -14.71
C VAL A 57 -10.16 9.89 -14.43
N GLY A 58 -10.51 10.98 -15.11
CA GLY A 58 -9.97 12.30 -14.89
C GLY A 58 -10.25 12.86 -13.50
N PRO A 59 -9.66 14.02 -13.16
CA PRO A 59 -9.87 14.67 -11.87
C PRO A 59 -11.30 15.18 -11.67
N ASP A 60 -12.03 15.42 -12.77
CA ASP A 60 -13.43 15.81 -12.80
C ASP A 60 -14.26 14.55 -13.07
N PHE A 61 -15.13 14.18 -12.13
CA PHE A 61 -15.84 12.90 -12.18
C PHE A 61 -17.13 12.90 -11.36
N GLY A 62 -18.06 12.06 -11.78
CA GLY A 62 -19.19 11.59 -10.98
C GLY A 62 -18.89 10.23 -10.38
N ALA A 63 -19.29 10.00 -9.13
CA ALA A 63 -19.14 8.71 -8.48
C ALA A 63 -20.33 8.35 -7.60
N THR A 64 -20.76 7.08 -7.67
CA THR A 64 -21.79 6.51 -6.81
C THR A 64 -21.28 5.25 -6.14
N TRP A 65 -21.33 5.19 -4.83
CA TRP A 65 -21.08 3.98 -4.05
C TRP A 65 -22.39 3.38 -3.57
N SER A 66 -22.63 2.13 -3.91
CA SER A 66 -23.85 1.42 -3.54
C SER A 66 -23.56 0.11 -2.80
N GLY A 67 -24.49 -0.28 -1.94
CA GLY A 67 -24.43 -1.54 -1.21
C GLY A 67 -25.48 -1.58 -0.10
N LYS A 68 -25.11 -2.23 1.01
CA LYS A 68 -25.92 -2.42 2.20
C LYS A 68 -25.28 -1.77 3.41
N LEU A 69 -26.13 -1.18 4.24
CA LEU A 69 -25.84 -0.63 5.54
C LEU A 69 -26.55 -1.46 6.61
N LYS A 70 -25.81 -1.99 7.58
CA LYS A 70 -26.37 -2.68 8.73
C LYS A 70 -26.67 -1.69 9.86
N ILE A 71 -27.93 -1.55 10.22
CA ILE A 71 -28.39 -0.81 11.40
C ILE A 71 -28.57 -1.79 12.55
N GLU A 72 -27.78 -1.62 13.62
CA GLU A 72 -27.84 -2.49 14.81
C GLU A 72 -29.07 -2.21 15.68
N ARG A 73 -29.53 -0.95 15.72
CA ARG A 73 -30.61 -0.49 16.59
C ARG A 73 -31.58 0.41 15.84
N SER A 74 -32.87 0.10 15.88
CA SER A 74 -33.91 0.98 15.32
C SER A 74 -33.86 2.37 15.97
N GLY A 75 -33.98 3.42 15.17
CA GLY A 75 -33.93 4.80 15.64
C GLY A 75 -33.95 5.81 14.52
N LYS A 76 -33.83 7.08 14.88
CA LYS A 76 -33.58 8.16 13.93
C LYS A 76 -32.09 8.21 13.59
N TYR A 77 -31.81 8.33 12.29
CA TYR A 77 -30.46 8.46 11.74
C TYR A 77 -30.42 9.61 10.75
N ARG A 78 -29.28 10.28 10.64
CA ARG A 78 -28.96 11.18 9.52
C ARG A 78 -27.53 10.91 9.06
N PHE A 79 -27.27 11.14 7.78
CA PHE A 79 -25.98 10.89 7.16
C PHE A 79 -25.41 12.19 6.59
N SER A 80 -24.09 12.29 6.56
CA SER A 80 -23.40 13.45 6.02
C SER A 80 -22.08 13.06 5.35
N GLY A 81 -21.48 14.02 4.66
CA GLY A 81 -20.27 13.85 3.85
C GLY A 81 -20.49 14.35 2.41
N THR A 82 -21.70 14.17 1.89
CA THR A 82 -22.18 14.71 0.61
C THR A 82 -23.67 15.07 0.75
N ASN A 83 -24.19 15.85 -0.21
CA ASN A 83 -25.60 16.22 -0.26
C ASN A 83 -26.47 15.12 -0.91
N GLU A 84 -25.86 14.12 -1.54
CA GLU A 84 -26.55 13.06 -2.26
C GLU A 84 -26.32 11.71 -1.60
N ILE A 85 -27.07 11.47 -0.51
CA ILE A 85 -27.07 10.20 0.22
C ILE A 85 -28.50 9.69 0.30
N SER A 86 -28.72 8.42 -0.02
CA SER A 86 -29.99 7.75 0.18
C SER A 86 -29.85 6.43 0.91
N VAL A 87 -30.85 6.11 1.73
CA VAL A 87 -30.99 4.82 2.42
C VAL A 87 -32.40 4.30 2.13
N ASP A 88 -32.52 3.07 1.64
CA ASP A 88 -33.78 2.51 1.12
C ASP A 88 -34.48 3.45 0.13
N GLU A 89 -33.70 4.00 -0.81
CA GLU A 89 -34.14 4.95 -1.85
C GLU A 89 -34.68 6.30 -1.32
N LYS A 90 -34.59 6.56 -0.01
CA LYS A 90 -35.03 7.82 0.60
C LYS A 90 -33.81 8.71 0.88
N PRO A 91 -33.89 10.03 0.59
CA PRO A 91 -32.85 10.98 0.98
C PRO A 91 -32.56 10.87 2.49
N ALA A 92 -31.28 10.78 2.84
CA ALA A 92 -30.84 10.46 4.20
C ALA A 92 -29.94 11.54 4.83
N THR A 93 -29.87 12.72 4.20
CA THR A 93 -29.14 13.89 4.72
C THR A 93 -29.88 14.57 5.88
N ASP A 94 -31.21 14.46 5.88
CA ASP A 94 -32.07 14.78 7.03
C ASP A 94 -32.37 13.54 7.88
N TRP A 95 -32.98 13.75 9.05
CA TRP A 95 -33.37 12.68 9.96
C TRP A 95 -34.40 11.73 9.33
N ILE A 96 -34.02 10.46 9.18
CA ILE A 96 -34.88 9.36 8.74
C ILE A 96 -35.04 8.30 9.82
N GLN A 97 -36.19 7.64 9.85
CA GLN A 97 -36.45 6.51 10.73
C GLN A 97 -35.96 5.23 10.08
N LEU A 98 -35.03 4.52 10.71
CA LEU A 98 -34.53 3.22 10.28
C LEU A 98 -34.88 2.14 11.31
N ALA A 99 -35.12 0.93 10.82
CA ALA A 99 -35.28 -0.26 11.65
C ALA A 99 -33.91 -0.91 11.89
N ALA A 100 -33.80 -1.82 12.85
CA ALA A 100 -32.64 -2.70 12.92
C ALA A 100 -32.69 -3.71 11.77
N GLY A 101 -31.57 -3.91 11.09
CA GLY A 101 -31.49 -4.78 9.91
C GLY A 101 -30.55 -4.24 8.83
N GLU A 102 -30.59 -4.86 7.66
CA GLU A 102 -29.90 -4.38 6.47
C GLU A 102 -30.78 -3.41 5.70
N HIS A 103 -30.17 -2.32 5.26
CA HIS A 103 -30.78 -1.29 4.43
C HIS A 103 -29.94 -1.07 3.19
N THR A 104 -30.54 -0.70 2.07
CA THR A 104 -29.73 -0.28 0.91
C THR A 104 -29.16 1.11 1.18
N ILE A 105 -27.94 1.37 0.72
CA ILE A 105 -27.30 2.68 0.82
C ILE A 105 -26.72 3.07 -0.54
N ASN A 106 -26.93 4.32 -0.93
CA ASN A 106 -26.25 4.95 -2.06
C ASN A 106 -25.66 6.29 -1.62
N VAL A 107 -24.39 6.51 -1.97
CA VAL A 107 -23.66 7.75 -1.72
C VAL A 107 -23.14 8.25 -3.06
N SER A 108 -23.55 9.44 -3.47
CA SER A 108 -23.16 10.03 -4.74
C SER A 108 -22.43 11.35 -4.56
N VAL A 109 -21.52 11.62 -5.47
CA VAL A 109 -20.80 12.88 -5.58
C VAL A 109 -20.62 13.25 -7.05
N GLU A 110 -20.63 14.55 -7.30
CA GLU A 110 -20.12 15.15 -8.52
C GLU A 110 -18.96 16.06 -8.12
N ARG A 111 -17.81 15.87 -8.74
CA ARG A 111 -16.62 16.67 -8.48
C ARG A 111 -16.25 17.47 -9.72
N GLU A 112 -16.27 18.79 -9.54
CA GLU A 112 -15.63 19.74 -10.45
C GLU A 112 -14.20 20.06 -9.98
N ALA A 113 -13.43 20.73 -10.85
CA ALA A 113 -12.04 21.09 -10.59
C ALA A 113 -11.85 21.80 -9.24
N GLY A 114 -11.12 21.15 -8.32
CA GLY A 114 -10.83 21.70 -7.00
C GLY A 114 -10.46 20.63 -5.97
N ASP A 115 -10.20 21.06 -4.74
CA ASP A 115 -10.02 20.15 -3.61
C ASP A 115 -11.38 19.54 -3.22
N MET A 116 -11.38 18.25 -2.85
CA MET A 116 -12.58 17.57 -2.36
C MET A 116 -12.22 16.55 -1.29
N ASP A 117 -12.95 16.60 -0.18
CA ASP A 117 -12.90 15.60 0.88
C ASP A 117 -14.27 14.93 0.99
N LEU A 118 -14.28 13.61 1.08
CA LEU A 118 -15.47 12.82 1.40
C LEU A 118 -15.16 11.96 2.61
N GLN A 119 -15.99 12.09 3.65
CA GLN A 119 -16.06 11.15 4.75
C GLN A 119 -17.52 10.87 5.04
N LEU A 120 -17.94 9.62 4.86
CA LEU A 120 -19.30 9.20 5.17
C LEU A 120 -19.47 9.15 6.69
N ARG A 121 -20.36 9.99 7.20
CA ARG A 121 -20.67 10.08 8.63
C ARG A 121 -22.13 9.77 8.86
N TRP A 122 -22.43 9.26 10.05
CA TRP A 122 -23.78 9.10 10.53
C TRP A 122 -23.94 9.72 11.91
N GLU A 123 -25.17 10.01 12.28
CA GLU A 123 -25.56 10.44 13.61
C GLU A 123 -26.88 9.78 13.94
N SER A 124 -27.08 9.47 15.21
CA SER A 124 -28.34 8.92 15.71
C SER A 124 -28.81 9.72 16.92
N GLU A 125 -30.07 9.56 17.31
CA GLU A 125 -30.55 10.03 18.61
C GLU A 125 -29.79 9.39 19.80
N TYR A 126 -29.04 8.31 19.56
CA TYR A 126 -28.25 7.61 20.57
C TYR A 126 -26.77 7.98 20.61
N PHE A 127 -26.23 8.62 19.56
CA PHE A 127 -24.81 8.94 19.47
C PHE A 127 -24.57 10.15 18.57
N ALA A 128 -23.55 10.95 18.92
CA ALA A 128 -23.14 12.11 18.14
C ALA A 128 -22.50 11.70 16.81
N SER A 129 -22.41 12.65 15.87
CA SER A 129 -21.86 12.38 14.54
C SER A 129 -20.48 11.70 14.59
N GLU A 130 -20.36 10.56 13.93
CA GLU A 130 -19.13 9.78 13.80
C GLU A 130 -18.99 9.22 12.37
N PRO A 131 -17.78 8.83 11.91
CA PRO A 131 -17.62 8.13 10.64
C PRO A 131 -18.38 6.81 10.65
N VAL A 132 -19.05 6.45 9.55
CA VAL A 132 -19.71 5.15 9.43
C VAL A 132 -18.64 4.05 9.50
N PRO A 133 -18.74 3.11 10.46
CA PRO A 133 -17.80 2.00 10.54
C PRO A 133 -17.84 1.14 9.28
N THR A 134 -16.67 0.76 8.75
CA THR A 134 -16.59 -0.11 7.56
C THR A 134 -17.24 -1.48 7.80
N ALA A 135 -17.31 -1.92 9.06
CA ALA A 135 -17.90 -3.19 9.46
C ALA A 135 -19.44 -3.25 9.27
N VAL A 136 -20.12 -2.11 9.13
CA VAL A 136 -21.55 -2.07 8.83
C VAL A 136 -21.86 -1.89 7.35
N LEU A 137 -20.83 -1.85 6.49
CA LEU A 137 -20.97 -1.69 5.05
C LEU A 137 -20.65 -2.99 4.33
N SER A 138 -21.53 -3.40 3.43
CA SER A 138 -21.37 -4.59 2.60
C SER A 138 -22.01 -4.42 1.22
N HIS A 139 -21.81 -5.37 0.33
CA HIS A 139 -22.47 -5.44 -0.98
C HIS A 139 -22.84 -6.89 -1.27
N ASP A 140 -23.77 -7.11 -2.21
CA ASP A 140 -24.05 -8.46 -2.69
C ASP A 140 -22.84 -8.96 -3.48
N ALA A 141 -22.35 -10.18 -3.19
CA ALA A 141 -21.12 -10.69 -3.80
C ALA A 141 -21.17 -10.71 -5.33
N SER A 142 -22.36 -10.86 -5.92
CA SER A 142 -22.58 -10.81 -7.38
C SER A 142 -22.36 -9.43 -8.02
N ASP A 143 -22.41 -8.34 -7.24
CA ASP A 143 -22.32 -6.97 -7.76
C ASP A 143 -20.89 -6.58 -8.15
N TYR A 144 -19.91 -7.29 -7.60
CA TYR A 144 -18.48 -7.06 -7.81
C TYR A 144 -17.70 -8.35 -8.05
N GLY A 145 -17.90 -9.35 -7.18
CA GLY A 145 -17.22 -10.64 -7.18
C GLY A 145 -17.48 -11.41 -8.48
N ASP A 146 -16.40 -11.70 -9.19
CA ASP A 146 -16.38 -12.37 -10.50
C ASP A 146 -16.79 -11.54 -11.73
N SER A 147 -16.99 -10.23 -11.56
CA SER A 147 -17.14 -9.34 -12.71
C SER A 147 -15.84 -9.28 -13.53
N ARG A 148 -15.94 -9.14 -14.87
CA ARG A 148 -14.77 -8.87 -15.73
C ARG A 148 -13.96 -7.64 -15.28
N TYR A 149 -14.62 -6.68 -14.62
CA TYR A 149 -14.00 -5.50 -14.05
C TYR A 149 -13.08 -5.83 -12.88
N SER A 150 -13.53 -6.64 -11.92
CA SER A 150 -12.69 -7.04 -10.76
C SER A 150 -11.37 -7.67 -11.21
N ARG A 151 -11.41 -8.58 -12.19
CA ARG A 151 -10.21 -9.24 -12.74
C ARG A 151 -9.32 -8.27 -13.52
N PHE A 152 -9.92 -7.31 -14.22
CA PHE A 152 -9.16 -6.27 -14.93
C PHE A 152 -8.43 -5.35 -13.94
N GLU A 153 -9.11 -4.89 -12.90
CA GLU A 153 -8.52 -4.05 -11.86
C GLU A 153 -7.45 -4.80 -11.07
N GLU A 154 -7.68 -6.07 -10.72
CA GLU A 154 -6.65 -6.92 -10.10
C GLU A 154 -5.42 -7.05 -11.00
N GLY A 155 -5.61 -7.33 -12.29
CA GLY A 155 -4.53 -7.40 -13.27
C GLY A 155 -3.77 -6.07 -13.40
N ARG A 156 -4.49 -4.95 -13.42
CA ARG A 156 -3.93 -3.60 -13.49
C ARG A 156 -3.08 -3.28 -12.25
N LEU A 157 -3.57 -3.62 -11.06
CA LEU A 157 -2.85 -3.46 -9.79
C LEU A 157 -1.59 -4.33 -9.75
N LEU A 158 -1.69 -5.60 -10.16
CA LEU A 158 -0.53 -6.49 -10.25
C LEU A 158 0.51 -5.99 -11.25
N PHE A 159 0.09 -5.48 -12.41
CA PHE A 159 1.00 -4.93 -13.41
C PHE A 159 1.79 -3.73 -12.88
N ALA A 160 1.15 -2.88 -12.07
CA ALA A 160 1.81 -1.77 -11.39
C ALA A 160 2.71 -2.24 -10.24
N GLU A 161 2.22 -3.11 -9.35
CA GLU A 161 2.95 -3.56 -8.15
C GLU A 161 4.14 -4.45 -8.48
N LEU A 162 4.09 -5.22 -9.57
CA LEU A 162 5.23 -5.97 -10.10
C LEU A 162 6.17 -5.11 -10.94
N GLY A 163 5.82 -3.84 -11.21
CA GLY A 163 6.63 -2.91 -11.99
C GLY A 163 6.72 -3.27 -13.47
N CYS A 164 5.75 -3.99 -14.03
CA CYS A 164 5.77 -4.43 -15.42
C CYS A 164 5.83 -3.23 -16.39
N ALA A 165 5.21 -2.09 -16.05
CA ALA A 165 5.23 -0.89 -16.89
C ALA A 165 6.57 -0.15 -16.91
N ASN A 166 7.53 -0.54 -16.06
CA ASN A 166 8.88 0.03 -16.09
C ASN A 166 9.62 -0.37 -17.39
N CYS A 167 9.22 -1.47 -18.03
CA CYS A 167 9.80 -1.96 -19.29
C CYS A 167 8.76 -2.15 -20.41
N HIS A 168 7.52 -2.53 -20.09
CA HIS A 168 6.47 -2.75 -21.07
C HIS A 168 5.57 -1.52 -21.20
N ALA A 169 5.21 -1.14 -22.43
CA ALA A 169 4.33 -0.01 -22.65
C ALA A 169 2.92 -0.28 -22.08
N ALA A 170 2.51 0.52 -21.09
CA ALA A 170 1.16 0.57 -20.55
C ALA A 170 0.70 2.03 -20.38
N GLN A 171 1.11 2.90 -21.30
CA GLN A 171 0.96 4.35 -21.19
C GLN A 171 -0.51 4.78 -21.03
N ASN A 172 -1.44 4.05 -21.64
CA ASN A 172 -2.88 4.36 -21.57
C ASN A 172 -3.55 3.86 -20.28
N TRP A 173 -2.80 3.26 -19.34
CA TRP A 173 -3.36 2.68 -18.11
C TRP A 173 -3.11 3.57 -16.88
N ASN A 174 -2.46 4.74 -17.07
CA ASN A 174 -2.15 5.72 -16.01
C ASN A 174 -1.58 5.05 -14.74
N LEU A 175 -0.67 4.10 -14.92
CA LEU A 175 -0.14 3.29 -13.83
C LEU A 175 1.00 4.01 -13.12
N ASN A 176 0.86 4.18 -11.81
CA ASN A 176 1.99 4.44 -10.93
C ASN A 176 2.73 3.14 -10.67
N SER A 177 3.58 2.74 -11.62
CA SER A 177 4.36 1.51 -11.49
C SER A 177 5.34 1.59 -10.33
N ARG A 178 5.46 0.48 -9.62
CA ARG A 178 6.35 0.35 -8.48
C ARG A 178 7.79 0.62 -8.90
N ARG A 179 8.44 1.52 -8.17
CA ARG A 179 9.87 1.82 -8.33
C ARG A 179 10.71 1.06 -7.31
N GLY A 180 11.96 0.82 -7.69
CA GLY A 180 12.99 0.31 -6.78
C GLY A 180 13.52 1.43 -5.88
N PRO A 181 14.23 1.08 -4.78
CA PRO A 181 14.89 2.06 -3.94
C PRO A 181 15.88 2.95 -4.70
N ASP A 182 16.02 4.20 -4.25
CA ASP A 182 17.05 5.11 -4.73
C ASP A 182 18.46 4.60 -4.32
N LEU A 183 19.29 4.37 -5.32
CA LEU A 183 20.64 3.87 -5.18
C LEU A 183 21.69 4.99 -5.27
N SER A 184 21.29 6.25 -5.40
CA SER A 184 22.20 7.40 -5.57
C SER A 184 23.25 7.51 -4.47
N SER A 185 22.91 7.13 -3.25
CA SER A 185 23.79 7.13 -2.07
C SER A 185 24.05 5.72 -1.51
N VAL A 186 23.87 4.66 -2.32
CA VAL A 186 23.96 3.27 -1.82
C VAL A 186 25.36 2.92 -1.30
N SER A 187 26.39 3.53 -1.86
CA SER A 187 27.80 3.31 -1.52
C SER A 187 28.12 3.65 -0.06
N SER A 188 27.52 4.70 0.50
CA SER A 188 27.79 5.12 1.88
C SER A 188 26.96 4.33 2.90
N ARG A 189 25.95 3.57 2.45
CA ARG A 189 24.92 2.97 3.30
C ARG A 189 24.91 1.46 3.38
N VAL A 190 25.25 0.78 2.28
CA VAL A 190 25.07 -0.66 2.16
C VAL A 190 26.41 -1.37 1.99
N GLN A 191 26.58 -2.48 2.70
CA GLN A 191 27.74 -3.34 2.60
C GLN A 191 27.78 -4.03 1.22
N PRO A 192 28.93 -4.06 0.55
CA PRO A 192 28.97 -4.54 -0.82
C PRO A 192 28.73 -6.05 -0.97
N GLY A 193 29.19 -6.85 0.00
CA GLY A 193 28.85 -8.28 0.00
C GLY A 193 27.37 -8.54 0.29
N TRP A 194 26.65 -7.63 0.98
CA TRP A 194 25.20 -7.72 1.08
C TRP A 194 24.52 -7.42 -0.26
N LEU A 195 25.04 -6.46 -1.04
CA LEU A 195 24.51 -6.17 -2.38
C LEU A 195 24.56 -7.40 -3.29
N ASP A 196 25.69 -8.12 -3.33
CA ASP A 196 25.80 -9.36 -4.12
C ASP A 196 24.73 -10.39 -3.74
N ARG A 197 24.56 -10.65 -2.44
CA ARG A 197 23.58 -11.62 -1.95
C ARG A 197 22.15 -11.19 -2.21
N TRP A 198 21.84 -9.91 -1.99
CA TRP A 198 20.53 -9.37 -2.30
C TRP A 198 20.21 -9.52 -3.79
N ILE A 199 21.14 -9.17 -4.68
CA ILE A 199 20.95 -9.30 -6.13
C ILE A 199 20.79 -10.76 -6.55
N ALA A 200 21.50 -11.69 -5.89
CA ALA A 200 21.40 -13.12 -6.18
C ALA A 200 20.02 -13.71 -5.83
N ALA A 201 19.46 -13.33 -4.68
CA ALA A 201 18.19 -13.88 -4.19
C ALA A 201 17.45 -12.90 -3.26
N PRO A 202 16.75 -11.88 -3.79
CA PRO A 202 16.04 -10.90 -2.96
C PRO A 202 15.00 -11.52 -2.02
N ARG A 203 14.36 -12.62 -2.44
CA ARG A 203 13.28 -13.30 -1.69
C ARG A 203 13.77 -14.05 -0.45
N ASP A 204 15.04 -14.42 -0.40
CA ASP A 204 15.64 -15.05 0.79
C ASP A 204 15.77 -14.07 1.96
N TYR A 205 15.88 -12.77 1.64
CA TYR A 205 15.98 -11.69 2.62
C TYR A 205 14.64 -11.00 2.89
N ARG A 206 13.77 -10.94 1.88
CA ARG A 206 12.43 -10.37 2.00
C ARG A 206 11.48 -11.20 1.15
N PRO A 207 10.63 -12.06 1.74
CA PRO A 207 9.72 -12.94 0.98
C PRO A 207 8.83 -12.18 -0.02
N ALA A 208 8.39 -10.97 0.35
CA ALA A 208 7.61 -10.07 -0.51
C ALA A 208 8.45 -9.26 -1.51
N ALA A 209 9.73 -9.58 -1.72
CA ALA A 209 10.56 -8.89 -2.70
C ALA A 209 10.06 -9.15 -4.12
N VAL A 210 9.83 -8.05 -4.84
CA VAL A 210 9.41 -8.03 -6.25
C VAL A 210 10.57 -7.73 -7.20
N MET A 211 11.76 -7.38 -6.68
CA MET A 211 12.95 -7.21 -7.50
C MET A 211 13.27 -8.55 -8.18
N PRO A 212 13.31 -8.62 -9.52
CA PRO A 212 13.67 -9.84 -10.22
C PRO A 212 15.16 -10.14 -10.09
N VAL A 213 15.52 -11.41 -10.23
CA VAL A 213 16.92 -11.83 -10.38
C VAL A 213 17.34 -11.53 -11.83
N CYS A 214 18.09 -10.45 -12.02
CA CYS A 214 18.52 -9.99 -13.34
C CYS A 214 19.95 -10.39 -13.72
N LEU A 215 20.70 -11.02 -12.79
CA LEU A 215 22.14 -11.31 -12.95
C LEU A 215 22.48 -12.70 -12.41
N ASP A 216 22.68 -13.65 -13.31
CA ASP A 216 22.91 -15.06 -12.95
C ASP A 216 24.36 -15.31 -12.49
N SER A 217 25.33 -14.64 -13.11
CA SER A 217 26.76 -14.82 -12.82
C SER A 217 27.18 -14.11 -11.54
N ALA A 218 27.92 -14.82 -10.68
CA ALA A 218 28.54 -14.22 -9.49
C ALA A 218 29.49 -13.07 -9.84
N GLN A 219 30.19 -13.15 -10.98
CA GLN A 219 31.06 -12.07 -11.44
C GLN A 219 30.26 -10.84 -11.87
N ASP A 220 29.12 -11.04 -12.55
CA ASP A 220 28.28 -9.94 -13.02
C ASP A 220 27.69 -9.17 -11.84
N ARG A 221 27.27 -9.89 -10.80
CA ARG A 221 26.82 -9.28 -9.54
C ARG A 221 27.95 -8.56 -8.82
N ALA A 222 29.14 -9.16 -8.74
CA ALA A 222 30.31 -8.53 -8.13
C ALA A 222 30.69 -7.22 -8.84
N ASP A 223 30.66 -7.19 -10.17
CA ASP A 223 30.93 -6.01 -10.98
C ASP A 223 29.88 -4.92 -10.75
N VAL A 224 28.58 -5.27 -10.75
CA VAL A 224 27.50 -4.31 -10.46
C VAL A 224 27.62 -3.78 -9.02
N ALA A 225 27.91 -4.64 -8.04
CA ALA A 225 28.15 -4.21 -6.67
C ALA A 225 29.36 -3.27 -6.58
N ALA A 226 30.46 -3.57 -7.28
CA ALA A 226 31.64 -2.72 -7.35
C ALA A 226 31.31 -1.34 -7.95
N TRP A 227 30.51 -1.30 -9.02
CA TRP A 227 30.02 -0.05 -9.60
C TRP A 227 29.15 0.74 -8.62
N LEU A 228 28.14 0.12 -8.00
CA LEU A 228 27.24 0.76 -7.04
C LEU A 228 28.01 1.38 -5.87
N LYS A 229 29.10 0.75 -5.42
CA LYS A 229 30.00 1.32 -4.39
C LYS A 229 30.82 2.50 -4.87
N SER A 230 30.92 2.74 -6.18
CA SER A 230 31.69 3.83 -6.77
C SER A 230 30.87 5.10 -7.08
N ILE A 231 29.53 5.02 -7.10
CA ILE A 231 28.61 6.09 -7.57
C ILE A 231 28.60 7.31 -6.65
N ASP A 232 28.84 7.12 -5.36
CA ASP A 232 29.00 8.22 -4.40
C ASP A 232 30.22 7.92 -3.52
N ARG A 233 31.23 8.77 -3.59
CA ARG A 233 32.49 8.58 -2.85
C ARG A 233 32.46 9.20 -1.46
N ASN A 234 31.32 9.73 -1.02
CA ASN A 234 31.20 10.19 0.36
C ASN A 234 31.38 9.00 1.31
N LYS A 235 32.54 9.02 1.98
CA LYS A 235 32.95 8.00 2.94
C LYS A 235 31.94 8.03 4.10
N PRO A 236 31.39 6.90 4.53
CA PRO A 236 30.67 6.87 5.78
C PRO A 236 31.62 7.32 6.89
N SER A 237 31.22 8.35 7.64
CA SER A 237 31.80 8.63 8.95
C SER A 237 31.68 7.35 9.78
N GLY A 238 32.77 6.93 10.40
CA GLY A 238 32.82 5.66 11.13
C GLY A 238 31.68 5.52 12.13
N VAL A 239 31.30 4.28 12.43
CA VAL A 239 30.24 3.97 13.41
C VAL A 239 30.52 4.71 14.72
N PRO A 240 29.70 5.69 15.13
CA PRO A 240 29.79 6.20 16.49
C PRO A 240 29.53 5.04 17.44
N LYS A 241 30.39 4.83 18.43
CA LYS A 241 30.09 3.86 19.50
C LYS A 241 28.87 4.40 20.24
N SER A 242 27.72 3.80 19.99
CA SER A 242 26.55 4.01 20.83
C SER A 242 26.85 3.52 22.23
N ASP A 243 26.50 4.33 23.24
CA ASP A 243 26.61 3.91 24.61
C ASP A 243 25.45 2.96 25.00
N ALA A 244 25.58 2.32 26.16
CA ALA A 244 24.58 1.37 26.63
C ALA A 244 23.20 2.01 26.88
N ALA A 245 23.15 3.30 27.21
CA ALA A 245 21.90 4.01 27.46
C ALA A 245 21.12 4.21 26.15
N GLN A 246 21.80 4.62 25.07
CA GLN A 246 21.21 4.78 23.74
C GLN A 246 20.69 3.44 23.19
N VAL A 247 21.42 2.34 23.40
CA VAL A 247 20.98 1.00 22.98
C VAL A 247 19.72 0.56 23.74
N GLU A 248 19.66 0.80 25.05
CA GLU A 248 18.47 0.46 25.84
C GLU A 248 17.27 1.34 25.48
N GLU A 249 17.48 2.64 25.23
CA GLU A 249 16.44 3.54 24.71
C GLU A 249 15.89 3.03 23.38
N GLY A 250 16.78 2.64 22.45
CA GLY A 250 16.40 2.09 21.15
C GLY A 250 15.53 0.84 21.25
N LYS A 251 15.87 -0.06 22.17
CA LYS A 251 15.09 -1.26 22.47
C LYS A 251 13.68 -0.92 22.97
N GLN A 252 13.56 0.06 23.87
CA GLN A 252 12.27 0.49 24.40
C GLN A 252 11.42 1.14 23.31
N LEU A 253 12.01 2.03 22.52
CA LEU A 253 11.35 2.70 21.39
C LEU A 253 10.84 1.69 20.36
N PHE A 254 11.61 0.63 20.07
CA PHE A 254 11.17 -0.41 19.13
C PHE A 254 9.85 -1.08 19.55
N GLY A 255 9.63 -1.26 20.85
CA GLY A 255 8.40 -1.80 21.41
C GLY A 255 7.25 -0.79 21.48
N THR A 256 7.54 0.48 21.81
CA THR A 256 6.50 1.49 22.09
C THR A 256 6.02 2.24 20.85
N VAL A 257 6.90 2.48 19.87
CA VAL A 257 6.56 3.13 18.58
C VAL A 257 5.80 2.18 17.66
N GLY A 258 5.83 0.87 17.95
CA GLY A 258 5.07 -0.15 17.23
C GLY A 258 5.84 -0.87 16.12
N CYS A 259 7.17 -0.72 16.06
CA CYS A 259 8.01 -1.40 15.07
C CYS A 259 7.78 -2.92 15.06
N ALA A 260 7.65 -3.53 16.24
CA ALA A 260 7.41 -4.96 16.42
C ALA A 260 6.07 -5.47 15.85
N ARG A 261 5.12 -4.59 15.53
CA ARG A 261 3.83 -4.99 14.92
C ARG A 261 3.98 -5.38 13.45
N CYS A 262 4.99 -4.84 12.78
CA CYS A 262 5.31 -5.16 11.38
C CYS A 262 6.59 -5.97 11.26
N HIS A 263 7.59 -5.71 12.12
CA HIS A 263 8.86 -6.44 12.17
C HIS A 263 8.77 -7.61 13.15
N ASP A 264 8.11 -8.67 12.68
CA ASP A 264 7.90 -9.91 13.40
C ASP A 264 8.84 -11.03 12.93
N LYS A 265 8.52 -12.30 13.20
CA LYS A 265 9.32 -13.44 12.73
C LYS A 265 9.41 -13.53 11.21
N GLN A 266 8.38 -13.11 10.48
CA GLN A 266 8.31 -13.16 9.02
C GLN A 266 9.04 -11.98 8.37
N ASN A 267 9.23 -10.88 9.12
CA ASN A 267 9.92 -9.66 8.68
C ASN A 267 11.00 -9.24 9.71
N ASN A 268 11.81 -10.20 10.15
CA ASN A 268 12.77 -9.98 11.23
C ASN A 268 13.96 -9.11 10.78
N LEU A 269 14.64 -8.51 11.76
CA LEU A 269 15.75 -7.57 11.55
C LEU A 269 17.08 -8.09 12.12
N ASP A 270 17.16 -9.39 12.45
CA ASP A 270 18.25 -10.01 13.21
C ASP A 270 19.63 -9.91 12.52
N HIS A 271 19.66 -9.60 11.23
CA HIS A 271 20.90 -9.48 10.45
C HIS A 271 21.04 -8.13 9.75
N ILE A 272 20.30 -7.12 10.21
CA ILE A 272 20.31 -5.79 9.60
C ILE A 272 21.71 -5.13 9.66
N GLY A 273 22.51 -5.50 10.65
CA GLY A 273 23.92 -5.09 10.76
C GLY A 273 24.83 -5.61 9.66
N ALA A 274 24.47 -6.70 8.98
CA ALA A 274 25.22 -7.18 7.81
C ALA A 274 24.88 -6.39 6.54
N LYS A 275 23.75 -5.66 6.52
CA LYS A 275 23.33 -4.80 5.42
C LYS A 275 23.93 -3.41 5.51
N TYR A 276 23.79 -2.75 6.66
CA TYR A 276 24.14 -1.34 6.80
C TYR A 276 25.63 -1.14 7.13
N THR A 277 26.18 -0.03 6.65
CA THR A 277 27.57 0.37 6.91
C THR A 277 27.76 1.07 8.26
N SER A 278 26.72 1.71 8.78
CA SER A 278 26.75 2.44 10.05
C SER A 278 25.36 2.64 10.67
N ALA A 279 25.34 3.03 11.95
CA ALA A 279 24.13 3.45 12.65
C ALA A 279 23.48 4.63 11.93
N ASP A 280 24.27 5.65 11.56
CA ASP A 280 23.76 6.82 10.83
C ASP A 280 23.10 6.44 9.51
N ALA A 281 23.67 5.52 8.73
CA ALA A 281 23.07 5.09 7.48
C ALA A 281 21.67 4.45 7.68
N LEU A 282 21.48 3.72 8.78
CA LEU A 282 20.21 3.14 9.19
C LEU A 282 19.26 4.21 9.78
N THR A 283 19.75 5.11 10.62
CA THR A 283 19.00 6.26 11.16
C THR A 283 18.32 7.04 10.05
N GLU A 284 19.07 7.41 9.01
CA GLU A 284 18.53 8.19 7.89
C GLU A 284 17.48 7.41 7.07
N PHE A 285 17.48 6.07 7.12
CA PHE A 285 16.39 5.28 6.54
C PHE A 285 15.15 5.30 7.44
N ILE A 286 15.33 5.17 8.75
CA ILE A 286 14.23 5.16 9.72
C ILE A 286 13.50 6.51 9.75
N VAL A 287 14.23 7.62 9.61
CA VAL A 287 13.65 8.98 9.59
C VAL A 287 12.85 9.25 8.31
N ASN A 288 13.30 8.76 7.16
CA ASN A 288 12.65 8.99 5.87
C ASN A 288 12.70 7.75 4.97
N PRO A 289 11.89 6.72 5.26
CA PRO A 289 11.85 5.49 4.48
C PRO A 289 11.37 5.73 3.05
N HIS A 290 10.33 6.55 2.84
CA HIS A 290 9.75 6.81 1.51
C HIS A 290 10.64 7.66 0.61
N GLY A 291 11.47 8.55 1.17
CA GLY A 291 12.49 9.25 0.39
C GLY A 291 13.55 8.31 -0.21
N ARG A 292 13.69 7.09 0.33
CA ARG A 292 14.67 6.08 -0.14
C ARG A 292 14.01 4.94 -0.90
N ASP A 293 12.85 4.49 -0.47
CA ASP A 293 12.02 3.48 -1.12
C ASP A 293 10.61 4.07 -1.28
N PRO A 294 10.34 4.80 -2.38
CA PRO A 294 9.07 5.50 -2.59
C PRO A 294 7.84 4.58 -2.56
N ASN A 295 8.03 3.29 -2.83
CA ASN A 295 6.98 2.27 -2.76
C ASN A 295 7.19 1.31 -1.59
N GLY A 296 8.04 1.67 -0.62
CA GLY A 296 8.22 0.96 0.63
C GLY A 296 6.95 1.00 1.48
N ARG A 297 6.79 0.00 2.35
CA ARG A 297 5.62 -0.10 3.26
C ARG A 297 5.90 0.44 4.67
N MET A 298 7.14 0.83 4.96
CA MET A 298 7.52 1.33 6.27
C MET A 298 7.08 2.80 6.40
N PRO A 299 6.16 3.13 7.31
CA PRO A 299 5.69 4.49 7.48
C PRO A 299 6.77 5.38 8.12
N GLU A 300 6.62 6.70 7.98
CA GLU A 300 7.37 7.69 8.74
C GLU A 300 6.89 7.70 10.20
N LEU A 301 7.63 7.00 11.08
CA LEU A 301 7.28 6.82 12.50
C LEU A 301 7.89 7.89 13.43
N PHE A 302 8.81 8.70 12.91
CA PHE A 302 9.49 9.76 13.65
C PHE A 302 9.41 11.06 12.85
N SER A 303 9.18 12.17 13.54
CA SER A 303 9.34 13.49 12.94
C SER A 303 10.82 13.82 12.70
N LYS A 304 11.11 14.84 11.87
CA LYS A 304 12.48 15.27 11.58
C LYS A 304 13.26 15.66 12.85
N ASP A 305 12.59 16.24 13.83
CA ASP A 305 13.20 16.67 15.10
C ASP A 305 13.50 15.49 16.05
N GLU A 306 12.91 14.32 15.77
CA GLU A 306 13.09 13.08 16.53
C GLU A 306 14.17 12.16 15.95
N ARG A 307 15.06 12.70 15.10
CA ARG A 307 16.20 11.95 14.54
C ARG A 307 17.01 11.21 15.61
N HIS A 308 17.16 11.77 16.81
CA HIS A 308 17.86 11.15 17.93
C HIS A 308 17.21 9.82 18.39
N LYS A 309 15.87 9.74 18.39
CA LYS A 309 15.13 8.51 18.70
C LYS A 309 15.32 7.44 17.63
N ALA A 310 15.26 7.85 16.36
CA ALA A 310 15.58 6.95 15.24
C ALA A 310 17.02 6.43 15.33
N ALA A 311 17.97 7.27 15.77
CA ALA A 311 19.35 6.87 15.99
C ALA A 311 19.52 5.87 17.14
N ALA A 312 18.76 6.02 18.23
CA ALA A 312 18.73 5.03 19.31
C ALA A 312 18.22 3.67 18.82
N VAL A 313 17.12 3.65 18.05
CA VAL A 313 16.60 2.41 17.43
C VAL A 313 17.63 1.79 16.49
N ALA A 314 18.27 2.59 15.63
CA ALA A 314 19.31 2.10 14.72
C ALA A 314 20.50 1.50 15.49
N ALA A 315 20.96 2.15 16.55
CA ALA A 315 22.03 1.67 17.41
C ALA A 315 21.69 0.30 18.00
N TRP A 316 20.50 0.16 18.59
CA TRP A 316 20.03 -1.12 19.13
C TRP A 316 19.95 -2.20 18.05
N LEU A 317 19.35 -1.90 16.88
CA LEU A 317 19.22 -2.85 15.79
C LEU A 317 20.57 -3.39 15.29
N LEU A 318 21.62 -2.57 15.30
CA LEU A 318 22.96 -3.02 14.92
C LEU A 318 23.64 -3.91 15.96
N THR A 319 23.10 -4.01 17.18
CA THR A 319 23.52 -5.01 18.18
C THR A 319 22.81 -6.35 18.01
N GLN A 320 21.78 -6.41 17.17
CA GLN A 320 21.01 -7.64 16.95
C GLN A 320 21.72 -8.51 15.92
N GLY A 321 22.12 -9.70 16.36
CA GLY A 321 22.78 -10.74 15.58
C GLY A 321 24.25 -10.46 15.20
N GLU A 322 24.95 -11.53 14.79
CA GLU A 322 26.33 -11.42 14.32
C GLU A 322 26.36 -10.83 12.90
N ALA A 323 26.87 -9.61 12.75
CA ALA A 323 27.19 -9.05 11.45
C ALA A 323 28.49 -9.69 10.92
N LYS A 324 28.41 -10.90 10.36
CA LYS A 324 29.53 -11.46 9.60
C LYS A 324 29.61 -10.74 8.25
N PRO A 325 30.72 -10.05 7.93
CA PRO A 325 30.87 -9.43 6.62
C PRO A 325 30.79 -10.51 5.54
N PHE A 326 29.90 -10.32 4.58
CA PHE A 326 29.84 -11.20 3.42
C PHE A 326 31.16 -11.09 2.63
N SER A 327 31.77 -12.23 2.31
CA SER A 327 32.92 -12.28 1.40
C SER A 327 32.50 -11.71 0.03
N GLN A 328 33.24 -10.75 -0.50
CA GLN A 328 32.96 -10.16 -1.80
C GLN A 328 34.03 -10.59 -2.82
N ALA A 329 33.61 -11.03 -3.99
CA ALA A 329 34.50 -11.16 -5.14
C ALA A 329 34.92 -9.77 -5.64
N PHE A 330 36.14 -9.64 -6.15
CA PHE A 330 36.57 -8.41 -6.81
C PHE A 330 35.76 -8.21 -8.10
N GLY A 331 35.24 -7.00 -8.28
CA GLY A 331 34.45 -6.64 -9.45
C GLY A 331 35.04 -5.47 -10.23
N ASP A 332 34.77 -5.43 -11.53
CA ASP A 332 35.06 -4.34 -12.44
C ASP A 332 33.88 -3.34 -12.47
N ALA A 333 34.10 -2.14 -11.94
CA ALA A 333 33.07 -1.10 -11.87
C ALA A 333 32.62 -0.58 -13.25
N GLU A 334 33.48 -0.61 -14.27
CA GLU A 334 33.08 -0.19 -15.62
C GLU A 334 32.18 -1.24 -16.26
N ARG A 335 32.55 -2.52 -16.14
CA ARG A 335 31.70 -3.64 -16.57
C ARG A 335 30.37 -3.63 -15.81
N GLY A 336 30.40 -3.38 -14.51
CA GLY A 336 29.22 -3.25 -13.65
C GLY A 336 28.26 -2.17 -14.12
N ARG A 337 28.77 -0.97 -14.45
CA ARG A 337 27.95 0.11 -15.01
C ARG A 337 27.21 -0.32 -16.27
N ARG A 338 27.91 -1.00 -17.19
CA ARG A 338 27.31 -1.49 -18.46
C ARG A 338 26.25 -2.55 -18.19
N LEU A 339 26.51 -3.48 -17.26
CA LEU A 339 25.58 -4.53 -16.86
C LEU A 339 24.32 -3.97 -16.21
N PHE A 340 24.43 -2.92 -15.38
CA PHE A 340 23.29 -2.26 -14.74
C PHE A 340 22.30 -1.72 -15.77
N THR A 341 22.78 -1.04 -16.81
CA THR A 341 21.93 -0.56 -17.90
C THR A 341 21.41 -1.71 -18.76
N LYS A 342 22.29 -2.64 -19.17
CA LYS A 342 21.93 -3.76 -20.06
C LYS A 342 20.82 -4.64 -19.50
N ASN A 343 20.81 -4.87 -18.19
CA ASN A 343 19.84 -5.73 -17.52
C ASN A 343 18.63 -4.95 -16.96
N GLY A 344 18.42 -3.71 -17.39
CA GLY A 344 17.22 -2.94 -17.08
C GLY A 344 17.12 -2.44 -15.64
N CYS A 345 18.20 -2.48 -14.85
CA CYS A 345 18.15 -2.04 -13.45
C CYS A 345 17.74 -0.56 -13.33
N ALA A 346 18.13 0.27 -14.30
CA ALA A 346 17.77 1.68 -14.40
C ALA A 346 16.28 1.94 -14.70
N SER A 347 15.51 0.93 -15.09
CA SER A 347 14.06 1.06 -15.27
C SER A 347 13.31 1.13 -13.93
N CYS A 348 13.90 0.58 -12.87
CA CYS A 348 13.32 0.60 -11.53
C CYS A 348 14.09 1.51 -10.56
N HIS A 349 15.41 1.64 -10.72
CA HIS A 349 16.28 2.33 -9.75
C HIS A 349 16.83 3.65 -10.27
N THR A 350 16.73 4.68 -9.44
CA THR A 350 17.46 5.94 -9.63
C THR A 350 18.88 5.82 -9.10
N THR A 351 19.84 6.47 -9.77
CA THR A 351 21.25 6.60 -9.32
C THR A 351 21.76 8.03 -9.55
N ALA A 352 22.78 8.47 -8.80
CA ALA A 352 23.34 9.83 -8.95
C ALA A 352 23.97 10.07 -10.33
N ALA A 353 24.50 9.00 -10.94
CA ALA A 353 25.04 9.02 -12.30
C ALA A 353 23.95 9.12 -13.38
N SER A 354 22.68 8.91 -13.02
CA SER A 354 21.60 8.86 -14.00
C SER A 354 21.25 10.23 -14.53
N GLY A 355 21.32 11.31 -13.75
CA GLY A 355 21.01 12.68 -14.22
C GLY A 355 19.72 12.85 -15.03
N ILE A 356 18.83 11.86 -15.05
CA ILE A 356 17.61 11.88 -15.82
C ILE A 356 16.51 12.13 -14.81
N ASP A 357 16.14 13.39 -14.72
CA ASP A 357 14.79 13.78 -14.37
C ASP A 357 13.84 13.07 -15.36
N ARG A 358 13.36 11.88 -15.01
CA ARG A 358 12.26 11.25 -15.74
C ARG A 358 10.97 11.88 -15.22
N GLN A 359 10.79 13.15 -15.55
CA GLN A 359 9.46 13.76 -15.62
C GLN A 359 8.77 13.18 -16.85
N SER A 360 7.76 12.36 -16.60
CA SER A 360 6.57 12.21 -17.45
C SER A 360 5.51 11.53 -16.62
#